data_AF-A0A7J0BQE3-F1
#
_entry.id   AF-A0A7J0BQE3-F1
#
_cell.length_a   1.000
_cell.length_b   1.000
_cell.length_c   1.000
_cell.angle_alpha   90.00
_cell.angle_beta   90.00
_cell.angle_gamma   90.00
#
_symmetry.space_group_name_H-M   'P 1'
#
loop_
_entity.id
_entity.type
_entity.pdbx_description
1 polymer ?
#
loop_
_entity_poly.entity_id
_entity_poly.type
_entity_poly.pdbx_seq_one_letter_code
_entity_poly.pdbx_strand_id
1 'polypeptide(L)'
;MRLSHSTPLRHYCAALALLISGIVVGAFGMHVWQRAQGPGFPPPGDFKVRIWEHFERELKLTPEQVVLIRPDFEEAWEQGDAIRRTVEPQMKALFAQAMERVRVHLTPEQLVLLEEFDRRMEERRNRHDGPPPPMFELPPPAK
;
A
#
# COMPACT_ATOMS: atom_id res chain seq x y z
N MET A 1 -57.79 18.22 -27.46
CA MET A 1 -56.58 17.40 -27.68
C MET A 1 -55.42 18.11 -27.00
N ARG A 2 -55.05 17.71 -25.77
CA ARG A 2 -54.07 18.42 -24.93
C ARG A 2 -52.87 17.47 -24.73
N LEU A 3 -51.82 17.63 -25.52
CA LEU A 3 -50.57 16.87 -25.41
C LEU A 3 -49.68 17.58 -24.38
N SER A 4 -49.49 16.93 -23.23
CA SER A 4 -48.68 17.41 -22.11
C SER A 4 -47.19 17.33 -22.46
N HIS A 5 -46.56 18.48 -22.72
CA HIS A 5 -45.10 18.62 -22.75
C HIS A 5 -44.54 18.57 -21.33
N SER A 6 -44.17 17.37 -20.86
CA SER A 6 -43.46 17.24 -19.57
C SER A 6 -42.63 15.95 -19.49
N THR A 7 -41.93 15.61 -20.57
CA THR A 7 -41.09 14.41 -20.64
C THR A 7 -39.59 14.63 -20.38
N PRO A 8 -38.89 15.74 -20.74
CA PRO A 8 -37.42 15.76 -20.68
C PRO A 8 -36.88 15.78 -19.24
N LEU A 9 -37.53 16.52 -18.33
CA LEU A 9 -37.13 16.64 -16.94
C LEU A 9 -37.08 15.27 -16.23
N ARG A 10 -38.04 14.38 -16.53
CA ARG A 10 -38.08 13.02 -15.98
C ARG A 10 -36.88 12.18 -16.44
N HIS A 11 -36.46 12.32 -17.69
CA HIS A 11 -35.31 11.61 -18.24
C HIS A 11 -34.00 12.12 -17.63
N TYR A 12 -33.86 13.44 -17.44
CA TYR A 12 -32.68 14.00 -16.76
C TYR A 12 -32.60 13.58 -15.29
N CYS A 13 -33.72 13.58 -14.56
CA CYS A 13 -33.76 13.09 -13.19
C CYS A 13 -33.39 11.60 -13.11
N ALA A 14 -33.86 10.77 -14.05
CA ALA A 14 -33.51 9.36 -14.10
C ALA A 14 -32.01 9.14 -14.40
N ALA A 15 -31.44 9.89 -15.36
CA ALA A 15 -30.03 9.82 -15.68
C ALA A 15 -29.15 10.27 -14.50
N LEU A 16 -29.54 11.35 -13.81
CA LEU A 16 -28.84 11.84 -12.63
C LEU A 16 -28.90 10.84 -11.47
N ALA A 17 -30.05 10.20 -11.26
CA ALA A 17 -30.20 9.17 -10.23
C ALA A 17 -29.29 7.95 -10.50
N LEU A 18 -29.17 7.52 -11.77
CA LEU A 18 -28.26 6.44 -12.15
C LEU A 18 -26.79 6.82 -11.94
N LEU A 19 -26.41 8.05 -12.28
CA LEU A 19 -25.05 8.57 -12.05
C LEU A 19 -24.71 8.59 -10.56
N ILE A 20 -25.59 9.15 -9.73
CA ILE A 20 -25.39 9.23 -8.28
C ILE A 20 -25.34 7.83 -7.67
N SER A 21 -26.21 6.92 -8.11
CA SER A 21 -26.18 5.52 -7.67
C SER A 21 -24.84 4.86 -8.01
N GLY A 22 -24.31 5.08 -9.21
CA GLY A 22 -22.97 4.60 -9.60
C GLY A 22 -21.85 5.16 -8.73
N ILE A 23 -21.90 6.45 -8.39
CA ILE A 23 -20.91 7.09 -7.50
C ILE A 23 -20.99 6.50 -6.09
N VAL A 24 -22.19 6.32 -5.54
CA VAL A 24 -22.38 5.77 -4.19
C VAL A 24 -21.89 4.32 -4.13
N VAL A 25 -22.25 3.50 -5.12
CA VAL A 25 -21.80 2.10 -5.19
C VAL A 25 -20.28 2.03 -5.40
N GLY A 26 -19.72 2.89 -6.25
CA GLY A 26 -18.27 2.97 -6.48
C GLY A 26 -17.50 3.40 -5.24
N ALA A 27 -17.96 4.45 -4.55
CA ALA A 27 -17.35 4.95 -3.32
C ALA A 27 -17.43 3.92 -2.20
N PHE A 28 -18.58 3.26 -2.04
CA PHE A 28 -18.76 2.21 -1.04
C PHE A 28 -17.91 0.97 -1.35
N GLY A 29 -17.88 0.53 -2.61
CA GLY A 29 -17.05 -0.58 -3.06
C GLY A 29 -15.55 -0.31 -2.84
N MET A 30 -15.08 0.89 -3.17
CA MET A 30 -13.71 1.31 -2.91
C MET A 30 -13.40 1.36 -1.41
N HIS A 31 -14.32 1.87 -0.59
CA HIS A 31 -14.14 1.94 0.86
C HIS A 31 -14.04 0.54 1.49
N VAL A 32 -14.90 -0.40 1.07
CA VAL A 32 -14.86 -1.79 1.54
C VAL A 32 -13.59 -2.50 1.05
N TRP A 33 -13.20 -2.30 -0.21
CA TRP A 33 -12.00 -2.92 -0.79
C TRP A 33 -10.71 -2.44 -0.12
N GLN A 34 -10.59 -1.14 0.15
CA GLN A 34 -9.48 -0.56 0.91
C GLN A 34 -9.42 -1.10 2.34
N ARG A 35 -10.57 -1.31 2.99
CA ARG A 35 -10.65 -1.91 4.33
C ARG A 35 -10.29 -3.40 4.33
N ALA A 36 -10.67 -4.12 3.27
CA ALA A 36 -10.44 -5.55 3.12
C ALA A 36 -8.98 -5.90 2.77
N GLN A 37 -8.25 -5.00 2.08
CA GLN A 37 -6.82 -5.19 1.82
C GLN A 37 -5.93 -4.98 3.04
N GLY A 38 -6.50 -4.52 4.16
CA GLY A 38 -5.76 -4.20 5.38
C GLY A 38 -4.79 -3.03 5.16
N PRO A 39 -4.27 -2.41 6.23
CA PRO A 39 -3.18 -1.48 6.07
C PRO A 39 -1.98 -2.26 5.53
N GLY A 40 -1.54 -1.90 4.32
CA GLY A 40 -0.15 -2.05 3.94
C GLY A 40 0.76 -1.56 5.06
N PHE A 41 1.97 -2.14 5.11
CA PHE A 41 2.91 -1.99 6.23
C PHE A 41 2.70 -0.67 6.98
N PRO A 42 2.22 -0.73 8.23
CA PRO A 42 1.88 0.48 8.97
C PRO A 42 3.13 1.38 9.03
N PRO A 43 2.95 2.72 9.12
CA PRO A 43 4.04 3.65 9.35
C PRO A 43 5.02 3.10 10.40
N PRO A 44 6.34 3.32 10.31
CA PRO A 44 7.31 2.70 11.22
C PRO A 44 6.97 2.85 12.72
N GLY A 45 6.32 3.96 13.11
CA GLY A 45 5.82 4.17 14.47
C GLY A 45 4.62 3.29 14.85
N ASP A 46 3.69 3.06 13.91
CA ASP A 46 2.52 2.22 14.09
C ASP A 46 2.89 0.72 14.08
N PHE A 47 4.00 0.34 13.43
CA PHE A 47 4.45 -1.06 13.39
C PHE A 47 4.94 -1.57 14.75
N LYS A 48 5.71 -0.77 15.50
CA LYS A 48 6.17 -1.09 16.87
C LYS A 48 4.97 -1.38 17.78
N VAL A 49 3.99 -0.47 17.76
CA VAL A 49 2.77 -0.57 18.57
C VAL A 49 1.96 -1.80 18.19
N ARG A 50 1.73 -2.04 16.89
CA ARG A 50 0.96 -3.20 16.44
C ARG A 50 1.62 -4.55 16.75
N ILE A 51 2.95 -4.62 16.70
CA ILE A 51 3.67 -5.83 17.12
C ILE A 51 3.56 -6.03 18.62
N TRP A 52 3.71 -4.97 19.42
CA TRP A 52 3.51 -5.06 20.85
C TRP A 52 2.09 -5.53 21.20
N GLU A 53 1.05 -4.91 20.62
CA GLU A 53 -0.35 -5.30 20.82
C GLU A 53 -0.62 -6.75 20.40
N HIS A 54 0.02 -7.22 19.33
CA HIS A 54 -0.07 -8.61 18.91
C HIS A 54 0.61 -9.53 19.94
N PHE A 55 1.83 -9.21 20.36
CA PHE A 55 2.58 -9.99 21.35
C PHE A 55 1.85 -10.08 22.68
N GLU A 56 1.36 -8.95 23.19
CA GLU A 56 0.59 -8.85 24.43
C GLU A 56 -0.69 -9.70 24.36
N ARG A 57 -1.44 -9.60 23.26
CA ARG A 57 -2.70 -10.33 23.08
C ARG A 57 -2.50 -11.83 22.91
N GLU A 58 -1.58 -12.26 22.04
CA GLU A 58 -1.36 -13.68 21.75
C GLU A 58 -0.78 -14.41 22.96
N LEU A 59 0.11 -13.75 23.72
CA LEU A 59 0.70 -14.33 24.92
C LEU A 59 -0.15 -14.12 26.18
N LYS A 60 -1.22 -13.31 26.10
CA LYS A 60 -2.14 -13.00 27.20
C LYS A 60 -1.40 -12.51 28.44
N LEU A 61 -0.51 -11.54 28.25
CA LEU A 61 0.32 -11.01 29.33
C LEU A 61 -0.55 -10.35 30.41
N THR A 62 -0.23 -10.58 31.68
CA THR A 62 -0.87 -9.86 32.79
C THR A 62 -0.33 -8.44 32.89
N PRO A 63 -1.05 -7.51 33.56
CA PRO A 63 -0.56 -6.14 33.76
C PRO A 63 0.84 -6.08 34.40
N GLU A 64 1.12 -6.98 35.34
CA GLU A 64 2.42 -7.06 36.01
C GLU A 64 3.52 -7.52 35.05
N GLN A 65 3.22 -8.48 34.16
CA GLN A 65 4.16 -8.93 33.14
C GLN A 65 4.42 -7.86 32.09
N VAL A 66 3.40 -7.09 31.69
CA VAL A 66 3.55 -5.96 30.76
C VAL A 66 4.53 -4.93 31.30
N VAL A 67 4.43 -4.57 32.59
CA VAL A 67 5.36 -3.62 33.24
C VAL A 67 6.80 -4.11 33.19
N LEU A 68 7.02 -5.42 33.28
CA LEU A 68 8.35 -6.02 33.26
C LEU A 68 8.93 -6.18 31.85
N ILE A 69 8.12 -6.60 30.89
CA ILE A 69 8.59 -7.01 29.55
C ILE A 69 8.63 -5.84 28.57
N ARG A 70 7.71 -4.88 28.70
CA ARG A 70 7.58 -3.77 27.75
C ARG A 70 8.87 -2.95 27.61
N PRO A 71 9.61 -2.61 28.69
CA PRO A 71 10.87 -1.88 28.56
C PRO A 71 11.90 -2.62 27.70
N ASP A 72 12.08 -3.93 27.92
CA ASP A 72 13.03 -4.76 27.16
C ASP A 72 12.65 -4.83 25.67
N PHE A 73 11.36 -4.97 25.38
CA PHE A 73 10.85 -4.93 24.00
C PHE A 73 11.12 -3.57 23.34
N GLU A 74 10.84 -2.47 24.05
CA GLU A 74 11.03 -1.13 23.52
C GLU A 74 12.51 -0.82 23.25
N GLU A 75 13.42 -1.25 24.15
CA GLU A 75 14.86 -1.13 23.97
C GLU A 75 15.34 -1.94 22.76
N ALA A 76 14.96 -3.21 22.66
CA ALA A 76 15.33 -4.06 21.53
C ALA A 76 14.86 -3.48 20.19
N TRP A 77 13.66 -2.88 20.18
CA TRP A 77 13.13 -2.21 19.00
C TRP A 77 13.96 -0.99 18.59
N GLU A 78 14.36 -0.16 19.55
CA GLU A 78 15.18 1.02 19.30
C GLU A 78 16.58 0.66 18.79
N GLN A 79 17.21 -0.36 19.39
CA GLN A 79 18.49 -0.90 18.91
C GLN A 79 18.37 -1.43 17.48
N GLY A 80 17.32 -2.20 17.18
CA GLY A 80 17.04 -2.68 15.83
C GLY A 80 16.84 -1.55 14.82
N ASP A 81 16.11 -0.49 15.19
CA ASP A 81 15.89 0.66 14.32
C ASP A 81 17.19 1.44 14.06
N ALA A 82 18.05 1.59 15.07
CA ALA A 82 19.37 2.21 14.90
C ALA A 82 20.27 1.44 13.92
N ILE A 83 20.27 0.10 14.01
CA ILE A 83 20.97 -0.77 13.06
C ILE A 83 20.39 -0.58 11.65
N ARG A 84 19.06 -0.62 11.52
CA ARG A 84 18.37 -0.44 10.23
C ARG A 84 18.75 0.88 9.58
N ARG A 85 18.68 2.00 10.31
CA ARG A 85 19.03 3.34 9.79
C ARG A 85 20.47 3.42 9.28
N THR A 86 21.36 2.63 9.86
CA THR A 86 22.78 2.57 9.45
C THR A 86 22.97 1.72 8.19
N VAL A 87 22.26 0.59 8.07
CA VAL A 87 22.44 -0.39 6.99
C VAL A 87 21.59 -0.08 5.76
N GLU A 88 20.37 0.43 5.94
CA GLU A 88 19.43 0.76 4.86
C GLU A 88 20.04 1.63 3.72
N PRO A 89 20.77 2.73 4.00
CA PRO A 89 21.39 3.51 2.92
C PRO A 89 22.45 2.72 2.16
N GLN A 90 23.20 1.85 2.85
CA GLN A 90 24.24 1.01 2.23
C GLN A 90 23.61 -0.04 1.31
N MET A 91 22.54 -0.69 1.77
CA MET A 91 21.76 -1.63 0.96
C MET A 91 21.17 -0.94 -0.28
N LYS A 92 20.58 0.25 -0.10
CA LYS A 92 20.02 1.04 -1.22
C LYS A 92 21.10 1.37 -2.25
N ALA A 93 22.28 1.82 -1.80
CA ALA A 93 23.40 2.12 -2.69
C ALA A 93 23.89 0.86 -3.44
N LEU A 94 24.01 -0.27 -2.75
CA LEU A 94 24.42 -1.55 -3.34
C LEU A 94 23.45 -2.00 -4.43
N PHE A 95 22.14 -1.94 -4.16
CA PHE A 95 21.13 -2.30 -5.15
C PHE A 95 21.11 -1.35 -6.35
N ALA A 96 21.25 -0.03 -6.12
CA ALA A 96 21.35 0.94 -7.19
C ALA A 96 22.53 0.64 -8.12
N GLN A 97 23.71 0.39 -7.56
CA GLN A 97 24.90 0.01 -8.34
C GLN A 97 24.72 -1.30 -9.10
N ALA A 98 24.06 -2.29 -8.49
CA ALA A 98 23.75 -3.55 -9.16
C ALA A 98 22.79 -3.33 -10.34
N MET A 99 21.78 -2.48 -10.18
CA MET A 99 20.81 -2.17 -11.22
C MET A 99 21.47 -1.45 -12.41
N GLU A 100 22.40 -0.54 -12.17
CA GLU A 100 23.17 0.11 -13.25
C GLU A 100 23.94 -0.91 -14.09
N ARG A 101 24.55 -1.92 -13.46
CA ARG A 101 25.21 -3.00 -14.19
C ARG A 101 24.21 -3.83 -15.01
N VAL A 102 23.02 -4.09 -14.48
CA VAL A 102 21.97 -4.81 -15.21
C VAL A 102 21.51 -4.01 -16.42
N ARG A 103 21.32 -2.68 -16.30
CA ARG A 103 20.86 -1.80 -17.40
C ARG A 103 21.73 -1.90 -18.64
N VAL A 104 23.05 -2.07 -18.49
CA VAL A 104 24.00 -2.21 -19.62
C VAL A 104 23.74 -3.47 -20.46
N HIS A 105 23.07 -4.48 -19.89
CA HIS A 105 22.78 -5.75 -20.56
C HIS A 105 21.37 -5.81 -21.16
N LEU A 106 20.54 -4.77 -20.99
CA LEU A 106 19.17 -4.74 -21.47
C LEU A 106 19.08 -4.20 -22.89
N THR A 107 18.11 -4.71 -23.66
CA THR A 107 17.75 -4.10 -24.94
C THR A 107 17.00 -2.77 -24.73
N PRO A 108 16.92 -1.90 -25.74
CA PRO A 108 16.13 -0.66 -25.64
C PRO A 108 14.68 -0.91 -25.22
N GLU A 109 14.04 -1.97 -25.73
CA GLU A 109 12.67 -2.33 -25.38
C GLU A 109 12.55 -2.78 -23.91
N GLN A 110 13.56 -3.49 -23.40
CA GLN A 110 13.61 -3.93 -22.00
C GLN A 110 13.88 -2.77 -21.03
N LEU A 111 14.62 -1.75 -21.45
CA LEU A 111 14.82 -0.53 -20.66
C LEU A 111 13.50 0.21 -20.42
N VAL A 112 12.64 0.31 -21.45
CA VAL A 112 11.31 0.89 -21.32
C VAL A 112 10.46 0.13 -20.29
N LEU A 113 10.50 -1.21 -20.31
CA LEU A 113 9.79 -2.04 -19.33
C LEU A 113 10.33 -1.84 -17.90
N LEU A 114 11.65 -1.66 -17.76
CA LEU A 114 12.27 -1.39 -16.48
C LEU A 114 11.86 -0.02 -15.92
N GLU A 115 11.82 1.02 -16.75
CA GLU A 115 11.36 2.36 -16.34
C GLU A 115 9.88 2.34 -15.91
N GLU A 116 9.03 1.61 -16.62
CA GLU A 116 7.64 1.45 -16.23
C GLU A 116 7.49 0.65 -14.92
N PHE A 117 8.34 -0.36 -14.71
CA PHE A 117 8.43 -1.07 -13.44
C PHE A 117 8.82 -0.12 -12.30
N ASP A 118 9.90 0.64 -12.47
CA ASP A 118 10.39 1.59 -11.46
C ASP A 118 9.33 2.64 -11.11
N ARG A 119 8.65 3.21 -12.12
CA ARG A 119 7.54 4.16 -11.92
C ARG A 119 6.40 3.54 -11.11
N ARG A 120 5.96 2.33 -11.43
CA ARG A 120 4.87 1.66 -10.69
C ARG A 120 5.27 1.37 -9.25
N MET A 121 6.53 1.02 -9.01
CA MET A 121 7.04 0.78 -7.66
C MET A 121 7.13 2.08 -6.84
N GLU A 122 7.55 3.18 -7.47
CA GLU A 122 7.57 4.50 -6.84
C GLU A 122 6.16 5.01 -6.51
N GLU A 123 5.22 4.87 -7.45
CA GLU A 123 3.80 5.22 -7.23
C GLU A 123 3.21 4.44 -6.04
N ARG A 124 3.50 3.14 -5.94
CA ARG A 124 3.06 2.31 -4.79
C ARG A 124 3.69 2.79 -3.48
N ARG A 125 4.99 3.07 -3.48
CA ARG A 125 5.70 3.57 -2.31
C ARG A 125 5.12 4.91 -1.84
N ASN A 126 4.82 5.81 -2.76
CA ASN A 126 4.25 7.12 -2.45
C ASN A 126 2.80 7.03 -1.95
N ARG A 127 2.05 6.02 -2.40
CA ARG A 127 0.68 5.76 -1.93
C ARG A 127 0.62 5.08 -0.55
N HIS A 128 1.76 4.72 0.07
CA HIS A 128 1.81 3.90 1.29
C HIS A 128 1.00 2.58 1.15
N ASP A 129 0.82 2.10 -0.09
CA ASP A 129 -0.03 0.96 -0.39
C ASP A 129 0.78 -0.34 -0.31
N GLY A 130 0.48 -1.14 0.71
CA GLY A 130 0.69 -2.59 0.72
C GLY A 130 2.12 -3.10 0.97
N PRO A 131 2.28 -4.38 1.37
CA PRO A 131 3.56 -5.07 1.30
C PRO A 131 4.08 -5.07 -0.15
N PRO A 132 5.41 -5.14 -0.36
CA PRO A 132 5.97 -5.24 -1.71
C PRO A 132 5.36 -6.46 -2.42
N PRO A 133 5.03 -6.36 -3.72
CA PRO A 133 4.62 -7.53 -4.48
C PRO A 133 5.70 -8.62 -4.36
N PRO A 134 5.33 -9.91 -4.41
CA PRO A 134 6.31 -10.98 -4.47
C PRO A 134 7.29 -10.66 -5.61
N MET A 135 8.61 -10.71 -5.35
CA MET A 135 9.64 -10.36 -6.34
C MET A 135 9.54 -11.11 -7.68
N PHE A 136 8.72 -12.17 -7.75
CA PHE A 136 8.49 -13.01 -8.93
C PHE A 136 7.21 -12.71 -9.72
N GLU A 137 6.33 -11.82 -9.25
CA GLU A 137 5.19 -11.34 -10.07
C GLU A 137 5.61 -10.12 -10.89
N LEU A 138 6.45 -10.35 -11.91
CA LEU A 138 6.56 -9.39 -13.01
C LEU A 138 5.19 -9.27 -13.68
N PRO A 139 4.72 -8.07 -14.05
CA PRO A 139 3.50 -7.95 -14.83
C PRO A 139 3.65 -8.72 -16.16
N PRO A 140 2.55 -9.23 -16.73
CA PRO A 140 2.59 -9.75 -18.08
C PRO A 140 3.08 -8.64 -19.03
N PRO A 141 3.93 -8.96 -20.02
CA PRO A 141 4.44 -7.98 -20.96
C PRO A 141 3.28 -7.24 -21.64
N ALA A 142 3.39 -5.92 -21.76
CA ALA A 142 2.47 -5.13 -22.54
C ALA A 142 2.44 -5.69 -23.97
N LYS A 143 1.24 -6.01 -24.46
CA LYS A 143 1.02 -6.47 -25.83
C LYS A 143 1.20 -5.33 -26.82
#